data_AF-A0ABD5SDD5-F1
#
_entry.id   AF-A0ABD5SDD5-F1
#
_cell.length_a   1.000
_cell.length_b   1.000
_cell.length_c   1.000
_cell.angle_alpha   90.00
_cell.angle_beta   90.00
_cell.angle_gamma   90.00
#
_symmetry.space_group_name_H-M   'P 1'
#
loop_
_entity.id
_entity.type
_entity.pdbx_description
1 polymer ?
#
loop_
_entity_poly.entity_id
_entity_poly.type
_entity_poly.pdbx_seq_one_letter_code
_entity_poly.pdbx_strand_id
1 'polypeptide(L)'
;VPLDGGLAHYAGGGGFGSTRSGESLSLWGTEVGTVATARAARKAGSADASGTPTPVATVEWAPIDVVANGERIVGLSLFAARAPRCGAKLVCPDTTFDVGETVTVRVEPSDDPVRLGGR
;
A
#
# COMPACT_ATOMS: atom_id res chain seq x y z
N VAL A 1 -8.45 -4.26 -5.05
CA VAL A 1 -8.46 -2.83 -5.44
C VAL A 1 -7.04 -2.30 -5.53
N PRO A 2 -6.71 -1.31 -6.38
CA PRO A 2 -5.40 -0.66 -6.35
C PRO A 2 -5.15 0.03 -5.00
N LEU A 3 -3.96 -0.16 -4.44
CA LEU A 3 -3.51 0.44 -3.18
C LEU A 3 -2.42 1.47 -3.43
N ASP A 4 -2.31 2.44 -2.54
CA ASP A 4 -1.35 3.55 -2.59
C ASP A 4 -0.87 3.94 -1.18
N GLY A 5 0.34 4.49 -1.10
CA GLY A 5 0.96 4.91 0.16
C GLY A 5 2.01 3.95 0.72
N GLY A 6 2.50 4.23 1.93
CA GLY A 6 3.59 3.48 2.57
C GLY A 6 3.10 2.33 3.44
N LEU A 7 3.13 1.12 2.90
CA LEU A 7 2.74 -0.11 3.58
C LEU A 7 3.91 -0.68 4.40
N ALA A 8 3.79 -0.96 5.70
CA ALA A 8 2.84 -0.37 6.65
C ALA A 8 3.50 0.76 7.48
N HIS A 9 4.60 1.34 6.97
CA HIS A 9 5.40 2.30 7.72
C HIS A 9 4.79 3.70 7.85
N TYR A 10 3.74 4.05 7.11
CA TYR A 10 2.92 5.22 7.45
C TYR A 10 1.67 4.80 8.21
N ALA A 11 1.05 5.74 8.93
CA ALA A 11 -0.16 5.45 9.73
C ALA A 11 -1.36 4.95 8.89
N GLY A 12 -1.40 5.27 7.59
CA GLY A 12 -2.44 4.79 6.69
C GLY A 12 -2.08 4.95 5.22
N GLY A 13 -2.97 4.48 4.36
CA GLY A 13 -2.83 4.52 2.91
C GLY A 13 -4.11 4.85 2.16
N GLY A 14 -4.06 4.64 0.85
CA GLY A 14 -5.14 4.87 -0.08
C GLY A 14 -5.58 3.60 -0.79
N GLY A 15 -6.88 3.52 -1.11
CA GLY A 15 -7.45 2.52 -2.00
C GLY A 15 -8.30 3.18 -3.09
N PHE A 16 -8.32 2.62 -4.29
CA PHE A 16 -9.10 3.14 -5.42
C PHE A 16 -10.19 2.15 -5.84
N GLY A 17 -11.36 2.68 -6.20
CA GLY A 17 -12.50 1.88 -6.67
C GLY A 17 -13.57 1.66 -5.62
N SER A 18 -14.51 0.78 -5.90
CA SER A 18 -15.67 0.56 -5.03
C SER A 18 -15.30 -0.34 -3.86
N THR A 19 -14.82 0.27 -2.78
CA THR A 19 -14.60 -0.38 -1.47
C THR A 19 -15.63 0.09 -0.45
N ARG A 20 -15.98 -0.79 0.50
CA ARG A 20 -16.87 -0.44 1.62
C ARG A 20 -16.07 -0.19 2.89
N SER A 21 -16.58 0.70 3.74
CA SER A 21 -16.04 0.89 5.09
C SER A 21 -16.04 -0.43 5.86
N GLY A 22 -14.94 -0.75 6.54
CA GLY A 22 -14.77 -2.02 7.26
C GLY A 22 -14.36 -3.20 6.38
N GLU A 23 -14.20 -3.02 5.07
CA GLU A 23 -13.72 -4.08 4.18
C GLU A 23 -12.24 -4.38 4.45
N SER A 24 -11.92 -5.65 4.69
CA SER A 24 -10.54 -6.14 4.81
C SER A 24 -9.88 -6.23 3.44
N LEU A 25 -8.62 -5.80 3.37
CA LEU A 25 -7.80 -5.78 2.18
C LEU A 25 -6.62 -6.73 2.37
N SER A 26 -6.32 -7.53 1.34
CA SER A 26 -5.19 -8.45 1.35
C SER A 26 -4.23 -8.19 0.20
N LEU A 27 -2.95 -8.48 0.45
CA LEU A 27 -1.88 -8.53 -0.54
C LEU A 27 -1.17 -9.87 -0.42
N TRP A 28 -1.08 -10.61 -1.53
CA TRP A 28 -0.52 -11.97 -1.57
C TRP A 28 -1.14 -12.95 -0.55
N GLY A 29 -2.43 -12.77 -0.23
CA GLY A 29 -3.16 -13.62 0.72
C GLY A 29 -3.06 -13.18 2.18
N THR A 30 -2.17 -12.25 2.51
CA THR A 30 -2.05 -11.69 3.87
C THR A 30 -2.94 -10.46 4.00
N GLU A 31 -3.70 -10.34 5.08
CA GLU A 31 -4.43 -9.11 5.40
C GLU A 31 -3.44 -7.97 5.66
N VAL A 32 -3.59 -6.86 4.94
CA VAL A 32 -2.71 -5.69 5.02
C VAL A 32 -3.38 -4.45 5.57
N GLY A 33 -4.70 -4.45 5.69
CA GLY A 33 -5.42 -3.34 6.29
C GLY A 33 -6.92 -3.39 6.10
N THR A 34 -7.59 -2.41 6.68
CA THR A 34 -9.05 -2.24 6.60
C THR A 34 -9.39 -0.88 6.04
N VAL A 35 -10.45 -0.82 5.23
CA VAL A 35 -10.96 0.43 4.68
C VAL A 35 -11.61 1.25 5.80
N ALA A 36 -11.02 2.39 6.14
CA ALA A 36 -11.51 3.28 7.21
C ALA A 36 -12.63 4.22 6.74
N THR A 37 -12.46 4.90 5.59
CA THR A 37 -13.53 5.72 4.99
C THR A 37 -13.48 5.69 3.47
N ALA A 38 -14.61 5.42 2.82
CA ALA A 38 -14.77 5.64 1.39
C ALA A 38 -15.29 7.06 1.15
N ARG A 39 -14.52 7.90 0.47
CA ARG A 39 -14.85 9.29 0.15
C ARG A 39 -15.03 9.45 -1.36
N ALA A 40 -16.02 10.25 -1.77
CA ALA A 40 -16.04 10.79 -3.12
C ALA A 40 -14.86 11.76 -3.25
N ALA A 41 -13.99 11.56 -4.25
CA ALA A 41 -12.83 12.42 -4.42
C ALA A 41 -13.26 13.87 -4.68
N ARG A 42 -13.04 14.74 -3.69
CA ARG A 42 -13.36 16.17 -3.81
C ARG A 42 -12.14 16.92 -4.32
N LYS A 43 -12.01 16.99 -5.65
CA LYS A 43 -11.22 17.96 -6.46
C LYS A 43 -9.92 17.46 -7.12
N ALA A 44 -9.96 17.59 -8.46
CA ALA A 44 -8.92 17.67 -9.48
C ALA A 44 -7.82 16.59 -9.52
N GLY A 45 -8.11 15.47 -10.19
CA GLY A 45 -7.13 14.49 -10.65
C GLY A 45 -7.63 13.05 -10.69
N SER A 46 -8.66 12.72 -9.91
CA SER A 46 -9.18 11.34 -9.83
C SER A 46 -10.53 11.16 -10.53
N ALA A 47 -10.99 12.10 -11.36
CA ALA A 47 -12.11 11.77 -12.23
C ALA A 47 -11.66 10.75 -13.29
N ASP A 48 -12.53 9.82 -13.68
CA ASP A 48 -12.29 9.04 -14.89
C ASP A 48 -12.38 9.95 -16.14
N ALA A 49 -12.16 9.37 -17.33
CA ALA A 49 -12.22 10.13 -18.58
C ALA A 49 -13.59 10.79 -18.85
N SER A 50 -14.66 10.36 -18.14
CA SER A 50 -16.01 10.94 -18.24
C SER A 50 -16.24 12.14 -17.31
N GLY A 51 -15.27 12.46 -16.43
CA GLY A 51 -15.44 13.48 -15.40
C GLY A 51 -16.12 12.96 -14.13
N THR A 52 -16.43 11.65 -14.06
CA THR A 52 -17.02 11.03 -12.87
C THR A 52 -15.94 10.86 -11.80
N PRO A 53 -16.11 11.36 -10.57
CA PRO A 53 -15.13 11.18 -9.50
C PRO A 53 -14.89 9.69 -9.25
N THR A 54 -13.63 9.25 -9.34
CA THR A 54 -13.24 7.90 -8.89
C THR A 54 -13.36 7.86 -7.37
N PRO A 55 -14.13 6.91 -6.79
CA PRO A 55 -14.15 6.71 -5.35
C PRO A 55 -12.74 6.42 -4.82
N VAL A 56 -12.39 7.09 -3.73
CA VAL A 56 -11.12 6.89 -3.03
C VAL A 56 -11.41 6.51 -1.59
N ALA A 57 -10.63 5.57 -1.07
CA ALA A 57 -10.74 5.10 0.30
C ALA A 57 -9.46 5.38 1.07
N THR A 58 -9.60 5.70 2.36
CA THR A 58 -8.48 5.62 3.30
C THR A 58 -8.37 4.21 3.85
N VAL A 59 -7.15 3.72 4.00
CA VAL A 59 -6.85 2.40 4.55
C VAL A 59 -6.08 2.56 5.84
N GLU A 60 -6.52 1.87 6.88
CA GLU A 60 -5.75 1.67 8.11
C GLU A 60 -4.96 0.37 7.95
N TRP A 61 -3.63 0.44 8.07
CA TRP A 61 -2.79 -0.73 7.86
C TRP A 61 -2.84 -1.69 9.04
N ALA A 62 -2.95 -2.97 8.73
CA ALA A 62 -2.79 -4.06 9.69
C ALA A 62 -1.35 -4.07 10.25
N PRO A 63 -1.14 -4.64 11.44
CA PRO A 63 0.20 -4.80 11.99
C PRO A 63 0.91 -5.93 11.24
N ILE A 64 1.70 -5.53 10.24
CA ILE A 64 2.42 -6.42 9.33
C ILE A 64 3.87 -5.97 9.18
N ASP A 65 4.70 -6.92 8.78
CA ASP A 65 6.04 -6.68 8.26
C ASP A 65 6.09 -6.89 6.76
N VAL A 66 7.06 -6.22 6.14
CA VAL A 66 7.47 -6.49 4.77
C VAL A 66 8.84 -7.15 4.82
N VAL A 67 8.98 -8.28 4.12
CA VAL A 67 10.20 -9.07 4.08
C VAL A 67 10.70 -9.10 2.65
N ALA A 68 11.96 -8.72 2.42
CA ALA A 68 12.64 -8.81 1.13
C ALA A 68 13.80 -9.80 1.24
N ASN A 69 13.82 -10.82 0.39
CA ASN A 69 14.83 -11.88 0.39
C ASN A 69 15.05 -12.57 1.76
N GLY A 70 14.01 -12.62 2.59
CA GLY A 70 14.06 -13.20 3.93
C GLY A 70 14.43 -12.21 5.04
N GLU A 71 14.77 -10.96 4.71
CA GLU A 71 15.10 -9.92 5.68
C GLU A 71 13.96 -8.91 5.83
N ARG A 72 13.62 -8.54 7.06
CA ARG A 72 12.62 -7.51 7.34
C ARG A 72 13.14 -6.17 6.83
N ILE A 73 12.29 -5.45 6.08
CA ILE A 73 12.56 -4.09 5.62
C ILE A 73 11.55 -3.08 6.21
N VAL A 74 11.79 -1.78 6.01
CA VAL A 74 10.89 -0.72 6.52
C VAL A 74 9.51 -0.82 5.87
N GLY A 75 9.43 -1.15 4.58
CA GLY A 75 8.15 -1.41 3.93
C GLY A 75 8.14 -1.24 2.42
N LEU A 76 6.94 -1.09 1.87
CA LEU A 76 6.69 -0.75 0.46
C LEU A 76 6.15 0.68 0.35
N SER A 77 6.66 1.43 -0.62
CA SER A 77 5.99 2.62 -1.12
C SER A 77 5.22 2.21 -2.38
N LEU A 78 3.91 2.12 -2.23
CA LEU A 78 2.97 1.76 -3.29
C LEU A 78 2.58 3.01 -4.08
N PHE A 79 2.36 2.82 -5.38
CA PHE A 79 1.88 3.86 -6.30
C PHE A 79 0.83 3.25 -7.21
N ALA A 80 -0.43 3.63 -7.03
CA ALA A 80 -1.50 3.19 -7.92
C ALA A 80 -1.28 3.78 -9.32
N ALA A 81 -1.10 2.92 -10.33
CA ALA A 81 -0.84 3.33 -11.70
C ALA A 81 -1.84 2.70 -12.68
N ARG A 82 -2.16 3.44 -13.76
CA ARG A 82 -2.92 2.92 -14.92
C ARG A 82 -2.01 2.36 -16.02
N ALA A 83 -0.68 2.48 -15.84
CA ALA A 83 0.30 2.03 -16.81
C ALA A 83 0.43 0.50 -16.82
N PRO A 84 0.68 -0.12 -17.99
CA PRO A 84 0.86 -1.57 -18.10
C PRO A 84 2.15 -2.06 -17.42
N ARG A 85 3.12 -1.16 -17.20
CA ARG A 85 4.27 -1.39 -16.33
C ARG A 85 4.13 -0.49 -15.11
N CYS A 86 3.95 -1.11 -13.95
CA CYS A 86 3.98 -0.46 -12.66
C CYS A 86 5.05 -1.11 -11.79
N GLY A 87 5.51 -0.38 -10.78
CA GLY A 87 6.45 -0.89 -9.80
C GLY A 87 6.06 -0.42 -8.41
N ALA A 88 6.62 -1.08 -7.40
CA ALA A 88 6.64 -0.60 -6.03
C ALA A 88 8.09 -0.27 -5.66
N LYS A 89 8.28 0.67 -4.74
CA LYS A 89 9.60 0.95 -4.17
C LYS A 89 9.74 0.20 -2.85
N LEU A 90 10.80 -0.58 -2.71
CA LEU A 90 11.22 -1.12 -1.42
C LEU A 90 11.82 0.02 -0.59
N VAL A 91 11.40 0.12 0.66
CA VAL A 91 11.97 1.06 1.63
C VAL A 91 12.86 0.24 2.55
N CYS A 92 14.16 0.33 2.32
CA CYS A 92 15.19 -0.46 3.00
C CYS A 92 16.52 0.30 2.96
N PRO A 93 16.69 1.36 3.77
CA PRO A 93 17.88 2.21 3.70
C PRO A 93 19.18 1.45 3.96
N ASP A 94 19.10 0.32 4.67
CA ASP A 94 20.25 -0.50 5.07
C ASP A 94 20.53 -1.68 4.11
N THR A 95 19.76 -1.82 3.03
CA THR A 95 19.88 -2.93 2.06
C THR A 95 20.06 -2.39 0.64
N THR A 96 20.96 -3.01 -0.11
CA THR A 96 21.20 -2.69 -1.53
C THR A 96 20.89 -3.88 -2.41
N PHE A 97 20.42 -3.62 -3.63
CA PHE A 97 20.13 -4.63 -4.66
C PHE A 97 20.82 -4.26 -5.97
N ASP A 98 21.23 -5.27 -6.73
CA ASP A 98 21.81 -5.08 -8.05
C ASP A 98 20.74 -4.94 -9.15
N VAL A 99 21.04 -4.20 -10.21
CA VAL A 99 20.13 -4.11 -11.36
C VAL A 99 20.02 -5.48 -12.03
N GLY A 100 18.78 -5.97 -12.16
CA GLY A 100 18.49 -7.30 -12.72
C GLY A 100 18.40 -8.40 -11.66
N GLU A 101 18.71 -8.10 -10.39
CA GLU A 101 18.47 -9.01 -9.28
C GLU A 101 16.98 -9.34 -9.14
N THR A 102 16.68 -10.60 -8.84
CA THR A 102 15.32 -11.03 -8.49
C THR A 102 15.14 -10.92 -6.98
N VAL A 103 14.24 -10.01 -6.56
CA VAL A 103 13.90 -9.83 -5.16
C VAL A 103 12.57 -10.51 -4.85
N THR A 104 12.57 -11.40 -3.87
CA THR A 104 11.33 -12.02 -3.36
C THR A 104 10.79 -11.19 -2.22
N VAL A 105 9.55 -10.72 -2.34
CA VAL A 105 8.90 -9.89 -1.32
C VAL A 105 7.72 -10.64 -0.71
N ARG A 106 7.58 -10.56 0.61
CA ARG A 106 6.44 -11.10 1.36
C ARG A 106 5.86 -10.05 2.29
N VAL A 107 4.59 -10.25 2.65
CA VAL A 107 3.91 -9.52 3.71
C VAL A 107 3.41 -10.54 4.72
N GLU A 108 3.73 -10.30 5.99
CA GLU A 108 3.48 -11.26 7.07
C GLU A 108 2.90 -10.51 8.28
N PRO A 109 1.94 -11.10 9.03
CA PRO A 109 1.46 -10.53 10.29
C PRO A 109 2.59 -10.30 11.28
N SER A 110 2.51 -9.24 12.08
CA SER A 110 3.55 -8.87 13.03
C SER A 110 2.96 -8.26 14.28
N ASP A 111 3.49 -8.61 15.44
CA ASP A 111 3.12 -7.99 16.72
C ASP A 111 3.95 -6.73 17.03
N ASP A 112 5.04 -6.51 16.29
CA ASP A 112 5.93 -5.35 16.42
C ASP A 112 6.28 -4.79 15.03
N PRO A 113 5.29 -4.19 14.35
CA PRO A 113 5.46 -3.75 12.97
C PRO A 113 6.16 -2.39 12.92
N VAL A 114 6.92 -2.17 11.85
CA VAL A 114 7.54 -0.86 11.62
C VAL A 114 6.46 0.22 11.43
N ARG A 115 6.61 1.34 12.16
CA ARG A 115 5.76 2.54 12.05
C ARG A 115 6.64 3.80 12.10
N LEU A 116 6.64 4.55 11.01
CA LEU A 116 7.29 5.85 10.89
C LEU A 116 6.25 6.96 11.07
N GLY A 117 6.66 8.05 11.73
CA GLY A 117 5.80 9.23 11.89
C GLY A 117 4.76 9.12 13.01
N GLY A 118 4.99 8.28 14.01
CA GLY A 118 4.24 8.34 15.26
C GLY A 118 4.40 9.70 15.94
N ARG A 119 3.27 10.33 16.25
CA ARG A 119 3.16 11.27 17.36
C ARG A 119 2.61 10.51 18.55
#